data_AF-A0A0L1L0P6-F1
#
_entry.id   AF-A0A0L1L0P6-F1
#
_cell.length_a   1.000
_cell.length_b   1.000
_cell.length_c   1.000
_cell.angle_alpha   90.00
_cell.angle_beta   90.00
_cell.angle_gamma   90.00
#
_symmetry.space_group_name_H-M   'P 1'
#
loop_
_entity.id
_entity.type
_entity.pdbx_description
1 polymer ?
#
loop_
_entity_poly.entity_id
_entity_poly.type
_entity_poly.pdbx_seq_one_letter_code
_entity_poly.pdbx_strand_id
1 'polypeptide(L)'
;MISIARKLLKSIIAQDGVPVSLLTKYARVSAFVDGSQVLGFGRVIGSLSDIDLQDKESKKMNLFCVEFDSVNVGPHVPLEIATSVWVQSADRASTGIIAKVRNDGTYSVLMDNGNFETVVARDRIVASEGKSPLLNTDRCKNLAEWIVEAGVERRSDAELAALVLCKSGWRREKMYLLREEDVSALQHLKRSTRASILELAEWEMERKRIHRDEEREREKERVSWSYVIVKYAGVVSATFASFGVCSLFFWNYLNYRRSRRHYQMRIAVNNLTNSAPHDLDKGSMECGASTKDRSASIFSTLPDIEIIRRIIIPLNPQDSKSSSIENTRSVVIIGSRGCGKSTIVRHALDNVPGVVYVAVRTGWSHEDLTKAVVRGFGVDNLEACGDLTTFTRETLREVASRNGTTPIIVYSLRIGDNFDENRHLVNVVLNQQRHISHDLKMASTISEIDHTRVHVYPGLYHDMGLHWVRDFSTANAKLFLQGRLSETATDYIISNLGTNVGTLDQTFSDMLWTDENAEIYIARKFIEAEMFLDAHERRFPELRSMIDDMANSDYLEGVPLQQYPHLIDGGEVPNVIFHVNWVNRAVLFNNKILHQAAERRLRKLEAPVLEEPIPQ
;
A
#
# COMPACT_ATOMS: atom_id res chain seq x y z
N MET A 1 46.86 -9.37 21.63
CA MET A 1 46.00 -9.58 22.82
C MET A 1 45.63 -11.05 23.05
N ILE A 2 45.09 -11.82 22.10
CA ILE A 2 44.82 -13.27 22.28
C ILE A 2 46.10 -14.15 22.31
N SER A 3 47.21 -13.68 21.73
CA SER A 3 48.55 -14.32 21.83
C SER A 3 49.24 -14.10 23.20
N ILE A 4 48.86 -13.04 23.93
CA ILE A 4 49.39 -12.72 25.27
C ILE A 4 48.59 -13.49 26.35
N ALA A 5 47.28 -13.69 26.13
CA ALA A 5 46.44 -14.54 26.98
C ALA A 5 46.85 -16.04 26.96
N ARG A 6 47.39 -16.55 25.84
CA ARG A 6 47.91 -17.94 25.75
C ARG A 6 49.27 -18.15 26.42
N LYS A 7 50.06 -17.09 26.63
CA LYS A 7 51.36 -17.15 27.33
C LYS A 7 51.20 -17.02 28.85
N LEU A 8 50.19 -16.27 29.33
CA LEU A 8 49.86 -16.15 30.75
C LEU A 8 49.14 -17.38 31.33
N LEU A 9 48.31 -18.09 30.54
CA LEU A 9 47.65 -19.31 31.01
C LEU A 9 48.59 -20.52 31.13
N LYS A 10 49.73 -20.49 30.40
CA LYS A 10 50.78 -21.53 30.49
C LYS A 10 51.78 -21.29 31.62
N SER A 11 51.82 -20.10 32.22
CA SER A 11 52.70 -19.78 33.35
C SER A 11 52.03 -19.86 34.72
N ILE A 12 50.73 -20.15 34.78
CA ILE A 12 49.93 -20.21 36.03
C ILE A 12 49.60 -21.66 36.44
N ILE A 13 49.75 -22.63 35.52
CA ILE A 13 49.45 -24.05 35.79
C ILE A 13 50.75 -24.87 36.03
N ALA A 14 51.92 -24.24 35.89
CA ALA A 14 53.20 -24.80 36.29
C ALA A 14 53.85 -23.83 37.29
N GLN A 15 54.15 -24.35 38.49
CA GLN A 15 54.77 -23.69 39.66
C GLN A 15 53.78 -23.00 40.60
N ASP A 16 53.56 -23.40 41.86
CA ASP A 16 54.06 -24.50 42.68
C ASP A 16 53.13 -24.58 43.90
N GLY A 17 52.84 -25.79 44.40
CA GLY A 17 51.95 -25.93 45.56
C GLY A 17 51.79 -27.34 46.13
N VAL A 18 52.85 -28.14 46.03
CA VAL A 18 53.18 -29.36 46.84
C VAL A 18 53.11 -29.02 48.36
N PRO A 19 53.06 -29.93 49.39
CA PRO A 19 53.16 -31.42 49.46
C PRO A 19 52.16 -32.12 50.41
N VAL A 20 52.14 -33.47 50.45
CA VAL A 20 52.53 -34.24 51.66
C VAL A 20 53.22 -35.54 51.23
N SER A 21 54.41 -35.77 51.81
CA SER A 21 55.26 -36.97 51.75
C SER A 21 56.24 -37.12 50.57
N LEU A 22 57.05 -36.07 50.43
CA LEU A 22 58.51 -36.23 50.41
C LEU A 22 58.92 -37.08 51.63
N LEU A 23 58.95 -38.42 51.51
CA LEU A 23 59.63 -39.35 52.44
C LEU A 23 59.51 -40.78 51.92
N THR A 24 60.39 -41.14 50.98
CA THR A 24 61.24 -42.35 51.04
C THR A 24 62.01 -42.50 49.73
N LYS A 25 63.13 -41.78 49.66
CA LYS A 25 64.39 -42.36 49.15
C LYS A 25 64.57 -43.72 49.84
N TYR A 26 65.04 -44.73 49.10
CA TYR A 26 65.29 -46.11 49.53
C TYR A 26 64.06 -47.04 49.53
N ALA A 27 64.12 -48.04 48.63
CA ALA A 27 63.37 -49.31 48.58
C ALA A 27 62.09 -49.45 49.42
N ARG A 28 60.92 -49.62 48.76
CA ARG A 28 59.88 -50.58 49.21
C ARG A 28 58.79 -50.83 48.17
N VAL A 29 58.51 -52.12 48.03
CA VAL A 29 57.46 -52.82 47.28
C VAL A 29 56.06 -52.27 47.56
N SER A 30 55.22 -52.12 46.53
CA SER A 30 53.78 -51.90 46.68
C SER A 30 53.01 -53.09 46.10
N ALA A 31 52.48 -53.92 46.99
CA ALA A 31 51.46 -54.92 46.69
C ALA A 31 50.11 -54.21 46.47
N PHE A 32 49.32 -54.66 45.48
CA PHE A 32 47.89 -54.36 45.38
C PHE A 32 47.09 -55.64 45.59
N VAL A 33 46.09 -55.55 46.47
CA VAL A 33 45.09 -56.59 46.76
C VAL A 33 43.77 -56.13 46.14
N ASP A 34 43.19 -56.97 45.28
CA ASP A 34 41.74 -57.05 45.08
C ASP A 34 41.32 -58.51 45.27
N GLY A 35 40.13 -58.73 45.83
CA GLY A 35 39.77 -59.93 46.59
C GLY A 35 39.87 -61.25 45.83
N SER A 36 40.99 -61.96 46.01
CA SER A 36 41.06 -63.38 46.44
C SER A 36 42.41 -64.07 46.24
N GLN A 37 43.44 -63.46 45.63
CA GLN A 37 44.79 -64.04 45.55
C GLN A 37 45.92 -63.00 45.56
N VAL A 38 46.99 -63.29 46.30
CA VAL A 38 48.26 -62.52 46.32
C VAL A 38 49.17 -63.07 45.21
N LEU A 39 49.60 -62.23 44.25
CA LEU A 39 50.55 -62.62 43.21
C LEU A 39 51.86 -61.82 43.32
N GLY A 40 52.81 -62.39 44.08
CA GLY A 40 54.26 -62.20 43.88
C GLY A 40 54.96 -60.99 44.51
N PHE A 41 56.22 -61.21 44.95
CA PHE A 41 57.17 -60.19 45.43
C PHE A 41 58.43 -60.23 44.55
N GLY A 42 58.77 -59.13 43.86
CA GLY A 42 60.01 -59.02 43.08
C GLY A 42 61.16 -58.35 43.84
N ARG A 43 62.40 -58.83 43.65
CA ARG A 43 63.65 -58.29 44.24
C ARG A 43 64.51 -57.62 43.16
N VAL A 44 64.88 -56.36 43.36
CA VAL A 44 65.80 -55.64 42.44
C VAL A 44 67.25 -56.11 42.67
N ILE A 45 67.91 -56.61 41.62
CA ILE A 45 69.31 -57.08 41.66
C ILE A 45 70.18 -56.14 40.81
N GLY A 46 70.52 -54.97 41.36
CA GLY A 46 71.63 -54.13 40.86
C GLY A 46 71.37 -53.25 39.64
N SER A 47 72.23 -52.23 39.50
CA SER A 47 72.26 -51.22 38.43
C SER A 47 73.49 -51.47 37.56
N LEU A 48 73.31 -51.71 36.25
CA LEU A 48 74.44 -51.74 35.31
C LEU A 48 74.80 -50.30 34.92
N SER A 49 75.94 -49.81 35.42
CA SER A 49 76.63 -48.66 34.85
C SER A 49 77.75 -49.14 33.92
N ASP A 50 77.94 -48.38 32.83
CA ASP A 50 79.08 -48.38 31.89
C ASP A 50 78.81 -49.02 30.53
N ILE A 51 78.18 -48.22 29.65
CA ILE A 51 78.46 -48.26 28.21
C ILE A 51 78.70 -46.81 27.77
N ASP A 52 79.97 -46.51 27.48
CA ASP A 52 80.45 -45.24 26.93
C ASP A 52 80.03 -45.15 25.46
N LEU A 53 79.16 -44.20 25.14
CA LEU A 53 78.91 -43.74 23.77
C LEU A 53 79.27 -42.25 23.73
N GLN A 54 80.46 -41.95 23.21
CA GLN A 54 80.84 -40.60 22.82
C GLN A 54 80.01 -40.17 21.62
N ASP A 55 78.86 -39.54 21.87
CA ASP A 55 78.43 -38.40 21.06
C ASP A 55 77.46 -37.51 21.84
N LYS A 56 77.50 -36.22 21.52
CA LYS A 56 77.02 -35.11 22.35
C LYS A 56 75.53 -35.20 22.75
N GLU A 57 75.27 -34.85 24.02
CA GLU A 57 73.97 -34.75 24.73
C GLU A 57 73.44 -36.04 25.39
N SER A 58 74.12 -36.49 26.44
CA SER A 58 73.73 -37.63 27.27
C SER A 58 72.70 -37.28 28.36
N LYS A 59 71.44 -37.71 28.17
CA LYS A 59 70.53 -38.01 29.29
C LYS A 59 70.87 -39.42 29.79
N LYS A 60 71.38 -39.55 31.02
CA LYS A 60 71.57 -40.85 31.68
C LYS A 60 70.22 -41.56 31.80
N MET A 61 70.03 -42.64 31.05
CA MET A 61 68.90 -43.55 31.19
C MET A 61 69.32 -44.68 32.12
N ASN A 62 68.72 -44.78 33.30
CA ASN A 62 68.90 -45.93 34.17
C ASN A 62 68.04 -47.07 33.60
N LEU A 63 68.68 -48.08 33.02
CA LEU A 63 68.00 -49.33 32.66
C LEU A 63 67.86 -50.17 33.94
N PHE A 64 66.62 -50.51 34.30
CA PHE A 64 66.34 -51.48 35.36
C PHE A 64 65.92 -52.80 34.70
N CYS A 65 66.60 -53.91 35.02
CA CYS A 65 66.09 -55.24 34.74
C CYS A 65 65.08 -55.60 35.84
N VAL A 66 63.83 -55.84 35.44
CA VAL A 66 62.80 -56.39 36.31
C VAL A 66 62.52 -57.80 35.83
N GLU A 67 62.84 -58.79 36.65
CA GLU A 67 62.46 -60.18 36.42
C GLU A 67 61.04 -60.36 37.00
N PHE A 68 60.10 -60.78 36.16
CA PHE A 68 58.75 -61.10 36.58
C PHE A 68 58.71 -62.58 36.98
N ASP A 69 58.23 -62.87 38.19
CA ASP A 69 57.81 -64.23 38.51
C ASP A 69 56.61 -64.57 37.61
N SER A 70 56.80 -65.57 36.77
CA SER A 70 55.80 -66.11 35.85
C SER A 70 54.46 -66.36 36.56
N VAL A 71 53.38 -65.71 36.12
CA VAL A 71 52.02 -66.19 36.40
C VAL A 71 51.81 -67.43 35.54
N ASN A 72 52.03 -68.61 36.14
CA ASN A 72 51.73 -69.89 35.53
C ASN A 72 50.24 -69.94 35.18
N VAL A 73 49.94 -69.92 33.87
CA VAL A 73 48.61 -70.32 33.41
C VAL A 73 48.53 -71.84 33.59
N GLY A 74 47.82 -72.28 34.63
CA GLY A 74 47.62 -73.71 34.88
C GLY A 74 47.05 -74.44 33.64
N PRO A 75 47.27 -75.76 33.52
CA PRO A 75 47.25 -76.47 32.24
C PRO A 75 45.88 -76.65 31.55
N HIS A 76 44.79 -76.04 32.00
CA HIS A 76 43.44 -76.36 31.48
C HIS A 76 42.49 -75.19 31.22
N VAL A 77 42.94 -73.93 31.17
CA VAL A 77 42.05 -72.80 30.80
C VAL A 77 42.27 -72.38 29.34
N PRO A 78 41.26 -72.51 28.45
CA PRO A 78 41.37 -72.03 27.08
C PRO A 78 41.49 -70.49 27.09
N LEU A 79 42.47 -69.94 26.36
CA LEU A 79 42.59 -68.48 26.26
C LEU A 79 41.56 -67.93 25.28
N GLU A 80 40.94 -66.82 25.67
CA GLU A 80 39.95 -66.14 24.85
C GLU A 80 40.59 -65.30 23.75
N ILE A 81 39.81 -65.06 22.69
CA ILE A 81 40.17 -64.14 21.61
C ILE A 81 40.52 -62.76 22.19
N ALA A 82 41.55 -62.16 21.62
CA ALA A 82 42.09 -60.85 21.90
C ALA A 82 42.71 -60.64 23.31
N THR A 83 43.12 -61.76 23.91
CA THR A 83 44.01 -61.82 25.06
C THR A 83 45.46 -61.51 24.65
N SER A 84 46.15 -60.63 25.38
CA SER A 84 47.58 -60.38 25.19
C SER A 84 48.41 -61.54 25.76
N VAL A 85 49.33 -62.05 24.95
CA VAL A 85 50.11 -63.26 25.23
C VAL A 85 51.58 -63.05 24.88
N TRP A 86 52.44 -63.73 25.63
CA TRP A 86 53.86 -63.84 25.34
C TRP A 86 54.12 -65.18 24.66
N VAL A 87 54.53 -65.14 23.40
CA VAL A 87 54.84 -66.33 22.60
C VAL A 87 56.36 -66.53 22.57
N GLN A 88 56.80 -67.73 22.95
CA GLN A 88 58.19 -68.16 22.88
C GLN A 88 58.51 -68.73 21.51
N SER A 89 59.37 -68.02 20.78
CA SER A 89 60.06 -68.53 19.60
C SER A 89 61.50 -68.88 19.99
N ALA A 90 62.16 -69.74 19.20
CA ALA A 90 63.35 -70.54 19.54
C ALA A 90 64.42 -69.88 20.45
N ASP A 91 64.64 -68.56 20.38
CA ASP A 91 65.58 -67.83 21.24
C ASP A 91 65.03 -66.57 21.97
N ARG A 92 63.76 -66.15 21.75
CA ARG A 92 63.18 -64.95 22.41
C ARG A 92 61.66 -65.05 22.58
N ALA A 93 61.17 -64.55 23.71
CA ALA A 93 59.74 -64.31 23.93
C ALA A 93 59.32 -62.97 23.28
N SER A 94 58.22 -62.98 22.55
CA SER A 94 57.64 -61.79 21.92
C SER A 94 56.17 -61.66 22.30
N THR A 95 55.72 -60.44 22.52
CA THR A 95 54.32 -60.10 22.80
C THR A 95 53.46 -60.20 21.54
N GLY A 96 52.24 -60.67 21.73
CA GLY A 96 51.23 -60.74 20.69
C GLY A 96 49.82 -60.79 21.26
N ILE A 97 48.82 -60.73 20.39
CA ILE A 97 47.41 -60.77 20.75
C ILE A 97 46.79 -61.98 20.06
N ILE A 98 46.06 -62.81 20.80
CA ILE A 98 45.35 -63.95 20.20
C ILE A 98 44.30 -63.43 19.25
N ALA A 99 44.46 -63.72 17.97
CA ALA A 99 43.50 -63.36 16.94
C ALA A 99 42.45 -64.46 16.72
N LYS A 100 42.78 -65.74 16.89
CA LYS A 100 41.79 -66.81 16.69
C LYS A 100 42.12 -68.03 17.52
N VAL A 101 41.10 -68.64 18.13
CA VAL A 101 41.21 -69.96 18.75
C VAL A 101 40.70 -70.98 17.74
N ARG A 102 41.49 -72.01 17.44
CA ARG A 102 41.12 -73.06 16.50
C ARG A 102 40.68 -74.31 17.26
N ASN A 103 39.79 -75.09 16.66
CA ASN A 103 39.22 -76.30 17.26
C ASN A 103 40.26 -77.41 17.53
N ASP A 104 41.46 -77.31 16.95
CA ASP A 104 42.59 -78.22 17.16
C ASP A 104 43.46 -77.83 18.38
N GLY A 105 43.04 -76.83 19.16
CA GLY A 105 43.76 -76.36 20.35
C GLY A 105 44.93 -75.42 20.06
N THR A 106 45.14 -75.04 18.80
CA THR A 106 46.13 -74.03 18.39
C THR A 106 45.54 -72.63 18.34
N TYR A 107 46.41 -71.62 18.50
CA TYR A 107 46.04 -70.21 18.51
C TYR A 107 46.67 -69.50 17.32
N SER A 108 45.91 -68.62 16.65
CA SER A 108 46.50 -67.65 15.73
C SER A 108 46.83 -66.39 16.51
N VAL A 109 48.07 -65.91 16.46
CA VAL A 109 48.55 -64.77 17.26
C VAL A 109 49.07 -63.66 16.33
N LEU A 110 48.57 -62.45 16.54
CA LEU A 110 49.10 -61.23 15.93
C LEU A 110 50.22 -60.68 16.81
N MET A 111 51.45 -60.84 16.36
CA MET A 111 52.64 -60.41 17.08
C MET A 111 52.79 -58.87 17.05
N ASP A 112 53.60 -58.33 17.96
CA ASP A 112 53.88 -56.88 18.03
C ASP A 112 54.72 -56.35 16.87
N ASN A 113 55.49 -57.23 16.23
CA ASN A 113 56.20 -56.94 14.98
C ASN A 113 55.28 -56.92 13.73
N GLY A 114 53.97 -57.11 13.90
CA GLY A 114 53.00 -57.11 12.80
C GLY A 114 52.85 -58.44 12.06
N ASN A 115 53.63 -59.47 12.42
CA ASN A 115 53.51 -60.79 11.82
C ASN A 115 52.33 -61.57 12.40
N PHE A 116 51.59 -62.25 11.51
CA PHE A 116 50.44 -63.07 11.88
C PHE A 116 50.83 -64.55 11.87
N GLU A 117 51.03 -65.14 13.05
CA GLU A 117 51.32 -66.57 13.17
C GLU A 117 50.01 -67.35 13.29
N THR A 118 49.72 -68.19 12.29
CA THR A 118 48.39 -68.83 12.16
C THR A 118 48.21 -70.08 13.01
N VAL A 119 49.30 -70.73 13.44
CA VAL A 119 49.30 -72.01 14.18
C VAL A 119 50.35 -71.95 15.29
N VAL A 120 50.01 -71.32 16.41
CA VAL A 120 50.82 -71.28 17.63
C VAL A 120 50.29 -72.35 18.58
N ALA A 121 51.11 -73.37 18.86
CA ALA A 121 50.78 -74.39 19.85
C ALA A 121 50.70 -73.76 21.25
N ARG A 122 49.82 -74.31 22.11
CA ARG A 122 49.61 -73.82 23.47
C ARG A 122 50.93 -73.71 24.26
N ASP A 123 51.79 -74.70 24.09
CA ASP A 123 53.05 -74.84 24.82
C ASP A 123 54.07 -73.72 24.50
N ARG A 124 53.84 -72.96 23.42
CA ARG A 124 54.64 -71.78 23.08
C ARG A 124 54.14 -70.50 23.76
N ILE A 125 53.01 -70.52 24.47
CA ILE A 125 52.47 -69.34 25.16
C ILE A 125 52.92 -69.40 26.63
N VAL A 126 53.86 -68.53 26.99
CA VAL A 126 54.54 -68.55 28.30
C VAL A 126 53.78 -67.75 29.35
N ALA A 127 53.09 -66.68 28.94
CA ALA A 127 52.31 -65.83 29.83
C ALA A 127 51.12 -65.20 29.10
N SER A 128 50.05 -64.87 29.83
CA SER A 128 48.90 -64.12 29.32
C SER A 128 48.55 -62.97 30.27
N GLU A 129 48.41 -61.76 29.74
CA GLU A 129 48.14 -60.52 30.50
C GLU A 129 46.65 -60.13 30.53
N GLY A 130 45.74 -61.05 30.14
CA GLY A 130 44.30 -60.79 30.08
C GLY A 130 43.86 -60.13 28.77
N LYS A 131 42.60 -59.68 28.69
CA LYS A 131 42.05 -59.05 27.47
C LYS A 131 42.77 -57.74 27.17
N SER A 132 43.23 -57.57 25.94
CA SER A 132 43.93 -56.35 25.54
C SER A 132 43.03 -55.10 25.69
N PRO A 133 43.53 -54.00 26.30
CA PRO A 133 42.73 -52.78 26.52
C PRO A 133 42.38 -52.05 25.20
N LEU A 134 43.06 -52.40 24.10
CA LEU A 134 42.84 -51.85 22.77
C LEU A 134 41.44 -52.20 22.21
N LEU A 135 40.90 -53.37 22.56
CA LEU A 135 39.54 -53.79 22.20
C LEU A 135 38.46 -52.85 22.74
N ASN A 136 38.63 -52.36 23.97
CA ASN A 136 37.61 -51.58 24.66
C ASN A 136 37.69 -50.09 24.32
N THR A 137 38.67 -49.68 23.51
CA THR A 137 38.81 -48.30 23.07
C THR A 137 37.73 -47.97 22.03
N ASP A 138 37.05 -46.84 22.20
CA ASP A 138 35.98 -46.39 21.27
C ASP A 138 36.43 -46.33 19.81
N ARG A 139 37.74 -46.11 19.58
CA ARG A 139 38.36 -46.13 18.25
C ARG A 139 38.20 -47.46 17.53
N CYS A 140 38.40 -48.58 18.24
CA CYS A 140 38.34 -49.91 17.63
C CYS A 140 36.92 -50.44 17.55
N LYS A 141 36.03 -50.02 18.46
CA LYS A 141 34.58 -50.27 18.34
C LYS A 141 34.00 -49.61 17.10
N ASN A 142 34.28 -48.33 16.90
CA ASN A 142 33.85 -47.57 15.71
C ASN A 142 34.40 -48.16 14.41
N LEU A 143 35.60 -48.75 14.46
CA LEU A 143 36.22 -49.42 13.32
C LEU A 143 35.59 -50.79 13.05
N ALA A 144 35.29 -51.55 14.10
CA ALA A 144 34.60 -52.82 14.01
C ALA A 144 33.20 -52.66 13.42
N GLU A 145 32.46 -51.62 13.84
CA GLU A 145 31.18 -51.25 13.24
C GLU A 145 31.31 -50.96 11.74
N TRP A 146 32.30 -50.17 11.34
CA TRP A 146 32.56 -49.86 9.93
C TRP A 146 32.93 -51.12 9.12
N ILE A 147 33.68 -52.06 9.72
CA ILE A 147 34.03 -53.34 9.07
C ILE A 147 32.80 -54.26 8.96
N VAL A 148 31.88 -54.22 9.93
CA VAL A 148 30.59 -54.90 9.81
C VAL A 148 29.76 -54.30 8.68
N GLU A 149 29.73 -52.96 8.55
CA GLU A 149 29.11 -52.25 7.42
C GLU A 149 29.70 -52.68 6.06
N ALA A 150 30.99 -53.04 6.02
CA ALA A 150 31.68 -53.55 4.83
C ALA A 150 31.29 -54.99 4.44
N GLY A 151 30.38 -55.63 5.18
CA GLY A 151 29.87 -56.97 4.85
C GLY A 151 30.61 -58.13 5.52
N VAL A 152 31.34 -57.88 6.61
CA VAL A 152 31.93 -58.97 7.42
C VAL A 152 30.85 -59.63 8.28
N GLU A 153 30.40 -60.82 7.88
CA GLU A 153 29.28 -61.55 8.50
C GLU A 153 29.51 -61.91 9.98
N ARG A 154 30.75 -62.22 10.37
CA ARG A 154 31.08 -62.65 11.74
C ARG A 154 31.62 -61.47 12.54
N ARG A 155 30.91 -61.12 13.61
CA ARG A 155 31.30 -60.04 14.52
C ARG A 155 32.70 -60.23 15.12
N SER A 156 33.08 -61.47 15.44
CA SER A 156 34.43 -61.80 15.90
C SER A 156 35.50 -61.44 14.87
N ASP A 157 35.24 -61.72 13.59
CA ASP A 157 36.19 -61.45 12.50
C ASP A 157 36.30 -59.94 12.23
N ALA A 158 35.21 -59.20 12.41
CA ALA A 158 35.19 -57.73 12.32
C ALA A 158 35.95 -57.06 13.48
N GLU A 159 35.77 -57.55 14.72
CA GLU A 159 36.48 -57.05 15.91
C GLU A 159 38.00 -57.30 15.80
N LEU A 160 38.39 -58.42 15.21
CA LEU A 160 39.79 -58.76 14.95
C LEU A 160 40.41 -57.93 13.84
N ALA A 161 39.71 -57.76 12.73
CA ALA A 161 40.16 -56.89 11.66
C ALA A 161 40.27 -55.44 12.13
N ALA A 162 39.33 -54.99 12.97
CA ALA A 162 39.40 -53.69 13.62
C ALA A 162 40.63 -53.56 14.52
N LEU A 163 40.96 -54.58 15.30
CA LEU A 163 42.17 -54.58 16.14
C LEU A 163 43.46 -54.48 15.31
N VAL A 164 43.56 -55.26 14.23
CA VAL A 164 44.73 -55.22 13.33
C VAL A 164 44.88 -53.81 12.75
N LEU A 165 43.80 -53.27 12.20
CA LEU A 165 43.82 -51.94 11.58
C LEU A 165 44.07 -50.82 12.59
N CYS A 166 43.46 -50.90 13.78
CA CYS A 166 43.74 -50.00 14.90
C CYS A 166 45.21 -50.01 15.30
N LYS A 167 45.84 -51.19 15.38
CA LYS A 167 47.25 -51.34 15.75
C LYS A 167 48.18 -50.72 14.69
N SER A 168 47.83 -50.83 13.41
CA SER A 168 48.51 -50.11 12.32
C SER A 168 48.19 -48.60 12.26
N GLY A 169 47.36 -48.09 13.19
CA GLY A 169 47.09 -46.66 13.33
C GLY A 169 45.90 -46.12 12.54
N TRP A 170 45.10 -47.00 11.91
CA TRP A 170 43.90 -46.61 11.17
C TRP A 170 42.79 -46.11 12.09
N ARG A 171 41.96 -45.19 11.55
CA ARG A 171 40.81 -44.59 12.24
C ARG A 171 39.61 -44.56 11.29
N ARG A 172 38.40 -44.71 11.81
CA ARG A 172 37.14 -44.68 11.04
C ARG A 172 37.10 -43.53 10.04
N GLU A 173 37.43 -42.32 10.49
CA GLU A 173 37.40 -41.10 9.66
C GLU A 173 38.24 -41.19 8.38
N LYS A 174 39.29 -42.02 8.37
CA LYS A 174 40.27 -42.17 7.27
C LYS A 174 40.17 -43.52 6.55
N MET A 175 39.18 -44.34 6.86
CA MET A 175 39.03 -45.67 6.22
C MET A 175 38.80 -45.61 4.72
N TYR A 176 38.21 -44.53 4.22
CA TYR A 176 38.14 -44.22 2.79
C TYR A 176 39.50 -44.08 2.09
N LEU A 177 40.64 -44.10 2.80
CA LEU A 177 42.00 -44.05 2.21
C LEU A 177 42.71 -45.40 2.23
N LEU A 178 42.04 -46.46 2.70
CA LEU A 178 42.57 -47.81 2.81
C LEU A 178 43.00 -48.32 1.44
N ARG A 179 44.19 -48.93 1.35
CA ARG A 179 44.70 -49.53 0.11
C ARG A 179 44.83 -51.04 0.24
N GLU A 180 45.06 -51.70 -0.89
CA GLU A 180 45.28 -53.15 -0.94
C GLU A 180 46.45 -53.59 -0.05
N GLU A 181 47.49 -52.73 0.09
CA GLU A 181 48.64 -52.93 0.98
C GLU A 181 48.22 -53.06 2.45
N ASP A 182 47.27 -52.26 2.92
CA ASP A 182 46.82 -52.25 4.32
C ASP A 182 45.92 -53.45 4.62
N VAL A 183 45.13 -53.87 3.65
CA VAL A 183 44.23 -55.03 3.74
C VAL A 183 45.00 -56.35 3.63
N SER A 184 46.24 -56.32 3.13
CA SER A 184 47.14 -57.48 3.11
C SER A 184 47.48 -58.01 4.51
N ALA A 185 47.42 -57.15 5.54
CA ALA A 185 47.61 -57.52 6.94
C ALA A 185 46.44 -58.36 7.51
N LEU A 186 45.28 -58.36 6.84
CA LEU A 186 44.08 -59.10 7.25
C LEU A 186 44.06 -60.53 6.68
N GLN A 187 45.17 -61.26 6.79
CA GLN A 187 45.33 -62.60 6.21
C GLN A 187 44.35 -63.64 6.79
N HIS A 188 43.80 -63.38 7.98
CA HIS A 188 42.79 -64.21 8.63
C HIS A 188 41.41 -64.15 7.97
N LEU A 189 41.14 -63.13 7.14
CA LEU A 189 39.90 -62.97 6.39
C LEU A 189 39.99 -63.60 4.99
N LYS A 190 38.84 -64.08 4.49
CA LYS A 190 38.71 -64.57 3.11
C LYS A 190 39.02 -63.44 2.12
N ARG A 191 39.52 -63.80 0.93
CA ARG A 191 39.84 -62.83 -0.13
C ARG A 191 38.61 -62.01 -0.58
N SER A 192 37.42 -62.62 -0.62
CA SER A 192 36.16 -61.93 -0.93
C SER A 192 35.82 -60.86 0.10
N THR A 193 35.94 -61.19 1.39
CA THR A 193 35.68 -60.27 2.50
C THR A 193 36.66 -59.10 2.51
N ARG A 194 37.93 -59.36 2.18
CA ARG A 194 38.94 -58.31 1.99
C ARG A 194 38.61 -57.39 0.81
N ALA A 195 38.06 -57.92 -0.28
CA ALA A 195 37.61 -57.12 -1.41
C ALA A 195 36.39 -56.24 -1.05
N SER A 196 35.43 -56.75 -0.26
CA SER A 196 34.28 -55.94 0.20
C SER A 196 34.69 -54.78 1.11
N ILE A 197 35.71 -54.98 1.95
CA ILE A 197 36.32 -53.91 2.76
C ILE A 197 36.95 -52.82 1.88
N LEU A 198 37.65 -53.20 0.82
CA LEU A 198 38.21 -52.25 -0.14
C LEU A 198 37.12 -51.54 -0.94
N GLU A 199 36.09 -52.27 -1.39
CA GLU A 199 34.95 -51.71 -2.13
C GLU A 199 34.22 -50.65 -1.30
N LEU A 200 33.99 -50.89 0.00
CA LEU A 200 33.39 -49.88 0.87
C LEU A 200 34.32 -48.66 1.05
N ALA A 201 35.62 -48.87 1.19
CA ALA A 201 36.60 -47.78 1.28
C ALA A 201 36.62 -46.92 0.02
N GLU A 202 36.61 -47.55 -1.17
CA GLU A 202 36.54 -46.90 -2.47
C GLU A 202 35.23 -46.12 -2.64
N TRP A 203 34.10 -46.71 -2.25
CA TRP A 203 32.79 -46.05 -2.31
C TRP A 203 32.73 -44.81 -1.41
N GLU A 204 33.23 -44.89 -0.17
CA GLU A 204 33.29 -43.73 0.71
C GLU A 204 34.25 -42.65 0.19
N MET A 205 35.35 -43.04 -0.46
CA MET A 205 36.29 -42.11 -1.08
C MET A 205 35.61 -41.30 -2.17
N GLU A 206 34.89 -41.99 -3.07
CA GLU A 206 34.20 -41.35 -4.19
C GLU A 206 33.06 -40.46 -3.69
N ARG A 207 32.29 -40.90 -2.69
CA ARG A 207 31.26 -40.08 -2.05
C ARG A 207 31.82 -38.79 -1.45
N LYS A 208 32.96 -38.86 -0.75
CA LYS A 208 33.64 -37.67 -0.20
C LYS A 208 34.27 -36.79 -1.28
N ARG A 209 34.65 -37.36 -2.42
CA ARG A 209 35.13 -36.59 -3.57
C ARG A 209 34.00 -35.74 -4.16
N ILE A 210 32.86 -36.36 -4.46
CA ILE A 210 31.67 -35.68 -4.99
C ILE A 210 31.24 -34.54 -4.07
N HIS A 211 31.14 -34.80 -2.76
CA HIS A 211 30.73 -33.76 -1.80
C HIS A 211 31.70 -32.56 -1.77
N ARG A 212 33.01 -32.81 -1.83
CA ARG A 212 34.02 -31.74 -1.89
C ARG A 212 33.99 -30.96 -3.20
N ASP A 213 33.60 -31.61 -4.30
CA ASP A 213 33.45 -30.95 -5.59
C ASP A 213 32.21 -30.04 -5.57
N GLU A 214 31.07 -30.50 -5.03
CA GLU A 214 29.87 -29.66 -4.83
C GLU A 214 30.11 -28.45 -3.91
N GLU A 215 30.82 -28.63 -2.80
CA GLU A 215 31.17 -27.52 -1.90
C GLU A 215 32.04 -26.49 -2.59
N ARG A 216 33.04 -26.94 -3.38
CA ARG A 216 33.86 -26.06 -4.20
C ARG A 216 33.05 -25.33 -5.27
N GLU A 217 32.01 -25.96 -5.82
CA GLU A 217 31.08 -25.27 -6.73
C GLU A 217 30.25 -24.19 -6.02
N ARG A 218 29.69 -24.49 -4.86
CA ARG A 218 28.90 -23.52 -4.07
C ARG A 218 29.76 -22.35 -3.58
N GLU A 219 31.02 -22.59 -3.24
CA GLU A 219 31.97 -21.53 -2.91
C GLU A 219 32.27 -20.62 -4.10
N LYS A 220 32.45 -21.18 -5.31
CA LYS A 220 32.61 -20.40 -6.54
C LYS A 220 31.40 -19.52 -6.82
N GLU A 221 30.18 -20.03 -6.58
CA GLU A 221 28.94 -19.25 -6.73
C GLU A 221 28.81 -18.10 -5.73
N ARG A 222 29.25 -18.28 -4.47
CA ARG A 222 29.21 -17.20 -3.45
C ARG A 222 30.25 -16.11 -3.69
N VAL A 223 31.47 -16.50 -4.09
CA VAL A 223 32.61 -15.58 -4.14
C VAL A 223 32.65 -14.80 -5.45
N SER A 224 32.24 -15.40 -6.57
CA SER A 224 32.37 -14.79 -7.88
C SER A 224 31.02 -14.61 -8.56
N TRP A 225 30.49 -13.39 -8.52
CA TRP A 225 29.28 -13.05 -9.26
C TRP A 225 29.45 -13.21 -10.77
N SER A 226 30.67 -13.02 -11.30
CA SER A 226 31.00 -13.29 -12.71
C SER A 226 30.81 -14.76 -13.09
N TYR A 227 31.14 -15.69 -12.18
CA TYR A 227 30.91 -17.11 -12.41
C TYR A 227 29.41 -17.44 -12.46
N VAL A 228 28.61 -16.85 -11.57
CA VAL A 228 27.14 -16.98 -11.57
C VAL A 228 26.54 -16.41 -12.86
N ILE A 229 27.00 -15.23 -13.30
CA ILE A 229 26.55 -14.61 -14.55
C ILE A 229 26.87 -15.51 -15.76
N VAL A 230 28.04 -16.13 -15.82
CA VAL A 230 28.40 -17.05 -16.91
C VAL A 230 27.58 -18.34 -16.85
N LYS A 231 27.44 -18.95 -15.66
CA LYS A 231 26.66 -20.19 -15.45
C LYS A 231 25.19 -20.02 -15.81
N TYR A 232 24.61 -18.86 -15.50
CA TYR A 232 23.20 -18.53 -15.75
C TYR A 232 23.03 -17.48 -16.86
N ALA A 233 23.98 -17.36 -17.78
CA ALA A 233 24.01 -16.28 -18.78
C ALA A 233 22.71 -16.20 -19.60
N GLY A 234 22.13 -17.33 -19.97
CA GLY A 234 20.85 -17.37 -20.70
C GLY A 234 19.67 -16.81 -19.90
N VAL A 235 19.59 -17.14 -18.61
CA VAL A 235 18.50 -16.66 -17.71
C VAL A 235 18.69 -15.17 -17.42
N VAL A 236 19.92 -14.74 -17.15
CA VAL A 236 20.25 -13.34 -16.93
C VAL A 236 19.96 -12.51 -18.19
N SER A 237 20.37 -12.98 -19.36
CA SER A 237 20.09 -12.31 -20.63
C SER A 237 18.57 -12.20 -20.91
N ALA A 238 17.81 -13.28 -20.71
CA ALA A 238 16.36 -13.27 -20.92
C ALA A 238 15.62 -12.32 -19.96
N THR A 239 16.04 -12.25 -18.70
CA THR A 239 15.44 -11.32 -17.73
C THR A 239 15.76 -9.86 -18.07
N PHE A 240 17.01 -9.53 -18.42
CA PHE A 240 17.37 -8.19 -18.88
C PHE A 240 16.65 -7.79 -20.17
N ALA A 241 16.48 -8.70 -21.13
CA ALA A 241 15.70 -8.45 -22.33
C ALA A 241 14.23 -8.14 -21.99
N SER A 242 13.64 -8.89 -21.06
CA SER A 242 12.27 -8.65 -20.58
C SER A 242 12.14 -7.29 -19.91
N PHE A 243 13.09 -6.89 -19.06
CA PHE A 243 13.12 -5.56 -18.46
C PHE A 243 13.28 -4.45 -19.52
N GLY A 244 14.10 -4.67 -20.56
CA GLY A 244 14.25 -3.75 -21.68
C GLY A 244 12.92 -3.51 -22.41
N VAL A 245 12.19 -4.57 -22.74
CA VAL A 245 10.87 -4.48 -23.39
C VAL A 245 9.85 -3.80 -22.49
N CYS A 246 9.77 -4.19 -21.22
CA CYS A 246 8.86 -3.56 -20.25
C CYS A 246 9.17 -2.07 -20.06
N SER A 247 10.44 -1.69 -20.03
CA SER A 247 10.87 -0.29 -19.92
C SER A 247 10.46 0.53 -21.14
N LEU A 248 10.68 0.01 -22.35
CA LEU A 248 10.24 0.66 -23.60
C LEU A 248 8.72 0.81 -23.65
N PHE A 249 7.97 -0.22 -23.25
CA PHE A 249 6.52 -0.16 -23.18
C PHE A 249 6.04 0.88 -22.18
N PHE A 250 6.62 0.91 -20.97
CA PHE A 250 6.27 1.87 -19.93
C PHE A 250 6.60 3.30 -20.35
N TRP A 251 7.76 3.51 -20.99
CA TRP A 251 8.16 4.80 -21.56
C TRP A 251 7.16 5.26 -22.62
N ASN A 252 6.79 4.38 -23.55
CA ASN A 252 5.80 4.70 -24.59
C ASN A 252 4.42 5.00 -23.98
N TYR A 253 3.97 4.21 -23.00
CA TYR A 253 2.72 4.43 -22.29
C TYR A 253 2.69 5.79 -21.55
N LEU A 254 3.77 6.14 -20.86
CA LEU A 254 3.89 7.44 -20.19
C LEU A 254 3.86 8.58 -21.20
N ASN A 255 4.56 8.46 -22.33
CA ASN A 255 4.54 9.47 -23.38
C ASN A 255 3.15 9.59 -24.01
N TYR A 256 2.48 8.48 -24.28
CA TYR A 256 1.10 8.47 -24.77
C TYR A 256 0.15 9.21 -23.81
N ARG A 257 0.23 8.96 -22.49
CA ARG A 257 -0.57 9.70 -21.50
C ARG A 257 -0.24 11.19 -21.48
N ARG A 258 1.05 11.55 -21.54
CA ARG A 258 1.49 12.97 -21.61
C ARG A 258 0.97 13.65 -22.88
N SER A 259 1.06 12.99 -24.03
CA SER A 259 0.54 13.50 -25.31
C SER A 259 -0.97 13.69 -25.27
N ARG A 260 -1.72 12.75 -24.69
CA ARG A 260 -3.18 12.90 -24.52
C ARG A 260 -3.54 14.06 -23.60
N ARG A 261 -2.85 14.21 -22.47
CA ARG A 261 -3.06 15.33 -21.55
C ARG A 261 -2.77 16.67 -22.24
N HIS A 262 -1.65 16.76 -22.96
CA HIS A 262 -1.28 17.97 -23.70
C HIS A 262 -2.28 18.30 -24.81
N TYR A 263 -2.80 17.28 -25.51
CA TYR A 263 -3.86 17.45 -26.50
C TYR A 263 -5.16 18.01 -25.88
N GLN A 264 -5.62 17.43 -24.75
CA GLN A 264 -6.79 17.93 -24.03
C GLN A 264 -6.58 19.35 -23.50
N MET A 265 -5.38 19.66 -23.00
CA MET A 265 -5.02 21.02 -22.57
C MET A 265 -5.07 22.01 -23.75
N ARG A 266 -4.57 21.61 -24.92
CA ARG A 266 -4.62 22.45 -26.13
C ARG A 266 -6.06 22.71 -26.58
N ILE A 267 -6.94 21.71 -26.50
CA ILE A 267 -8.38 21.89 -26.76
C ILE A 267 -8.97 22.88 -25.76
N ALA A 268 -8.76 22.65 -24.47
CA ALA A 268 -9.27 23.51 -23.40
C ALA A 268 -8.82 24.96 -23.60
N VAL A 269 -7.53 25.20 -23.80
CA VAL A 269 -6.98 26.55 -24.03
C VAL A 269 -7.57 27.16 -25.30
N ASN A 270 -7.61 26.42 -26.41
CA ASN A 270 -8.17 26.94 -27.66
C ASN A 270 -9.65 27.30 -27.53
N ASN A 271 -10.45 26.49 -26.84
CA ASN A 271 -11.86 26.81 -26.58
C ASN A 271 -11.96 28.10 -25.78
N LEU A 272 -11.12 28.29 -24.76
CA LEU A 272 -11.16 29.47 -23.89
C LEU A 272 -10.59 30.74 -24.53
N THR A 273 -9.63 30.62 -25.46
CA THR A 273 -9.08 31.76 -26.20
C THR A 273 -9.93 32.13 -27.41
N ASN A 274 -10.54 31.14 -28.07
CA ASN A 274 -11.29 31.33 -29.31
C ASN A 274 -12.81 31.40 -29.08
N SER A 275 -13.28 31.38 -27.83
CA SER A 275 -14.70 31.54 -27.51
C SER A 275 -15.19 32.92 -27.96
N ALA A 276 -15.62 32.99 -29.22
CA ALA A 276 -16.71 33.83 -29.66
C ALA A 276 -18.03 33.31 -29.04
N PRO A 277 -19.04 34.16 -28.84
CA PRO A 277 -20.12 33.88 -27.90
C PRO A 277 -21.11 32.81 -28.42
N HIS A 278 -21.61 32.01 -27.47
CA HIS A 278 -22.76 31.09 -27.55
C HIS A 278 -22.63 29.77 -28.33
N ASP A 279 -22.49 28.64 -27.61
CA ASP A 279 -22.90 27.33 -28.14
C ASP A 279 -23.31 26.29 -27.07
N LEU A 280 -23.87 26.73 -25.92
CA LEU A 280 -24.42 25.84 -24.88
C LEU A 280 -25.95 25.59 -24.96
N ASP A 281 -26.62 26.01 -26.04
CA ASP A 281 -28.06 25.79 -26.28
C ASP A 281 -28.33 24.83 -27.46
N LYS A 282 -27.57 23.74 -27.60
CA LYS A 282 -27.99 22.62 -28.47
C LYS A 282 -28.97 21.72 -27.71
N GLY A 283 -30.20 22.21 -27.58
CA GLY A 283 -31.27 21.49 -26.90
C GLY A 283 -32.60 22.21 -26.76
N SER A 284 -32.97 23.11 -27.67
CA SER A 284 -34.36 23.60 -27.80
C SER A 284 -34.57 24.19 -29.19
N MET A 285 -35.68 23.82 -29.82
CA MET A 285 -36.11 24.18 -31.17
C MET A 285 -35.80 25.62 -31.60
N GLU A 286 -35.37 25.75 -32.85
CA GLU A 286 -35.22 26.99 -33.59
C GLU A 286 -36.57 27.73 -33.70
N CYS A 287 -36.74 28.78 -32.90
CA CYS A 287 -37.67 29.87 -33.17
C CYS A 287 -37.21 31.12 -32.38
N GLY A 288 -36.47 32.03 -33.01
CA GLY A 288 -36.17 33.32 -32.37
C GLY A 288 -34.82 33.98 -32.65
N ALA A 289 -34.41 34.11 -33.91
CA ALA A 289 -33.28 34.99 -34.25
C ALA A 289 -33.59 36.48 -33.97
N SER A 290 -34.87 36.88 -33.93
CA SER A 290 -35.30 38.26 -33.64
C SER A 290 -35.40 38.60 -32.15
N THR A 291 -35.43 37.61 -31.26
CA THR A 291 -35.71 37.81 -29.81
C THR A 291 -34.44 38.04 -29.00
N LYS A 292 -33.30 37.43 -29.40
CA LYS A 292 -31.99 37.61 -28.76
C LYS A 292 -31.51 39.07 -28.80
N ASP A 293 -31.64 39.74 -29.95
CA ASP A 293 -31.17 41.11 -30.15
C ASP A 293 -31.97 42.14 -29.34
N ARG A 294 -33.29 41.90 -29.14
CA ARG A 294 -34.14 42.82 -28.35
C ARG A 294 -33.97 42.64 -26.85
N SER A 295 -33.88 41.42 -26.35
CA SER A 295 -33.50 41.20 -24.95
C SER A 295 -32.15 41.84 -24.64
N ALA A 296 -31.16 41.69 -25.53
CA ALA A 296 -29.84 42.27 -25.36
C ALA A 296 -29.87 43.80 -25.18
N SER A 297 -30.71 44.50 -25.94
CA SER A 297 -30.87 45.96 -25.82
C SER A 297 -31.44 46.41 -24.46
N ILE A 298 -32.42 45.68 -23.91
CA ILE A 298 -33.05 46.02 -22.62
C ILE A 298 -32.08 45.78 -21.48
N PHE A 299 -31.43 44.62 -21.45
CA PHE A 299 -30.46 44.31 -20.42
C PHE A 299 -29.25 45.24 -20.48
N SER A 300 -28.78 45.64 -21.69
CA SER A 300 -27.63 46.55 -21.87
C SER A 300 -27.77 47.91 -21.17
N THR A 301 -29.00 48.35 -20.90
CA THR A 301 -29.29 49.64 -20.24
C THR A 301 -29.33 49.56 -18.71
N LEU A 302 -29.24 48.36 -18.13
CA LEU A 302 -29.29 48.19 -16.68
C LEU A 302 -27.98 48.68 -16.03
N PRO A 303 -28.04 49.54 -14.99
CA PRO A 303 -26.86 50.03 -14.29
C PRO A 303 -26.04 48.89 -13.65
N ASP A 304 -26.70 47.77 -13.34
CA ASP A 304 -26.09 46.58 -12.75
C ASP A 304 -25.00 45.97 -13.64
N ILE A 305 -25.13 46.06 -14.98
CA ILE A 305 -24.10 45.56 -15.91
C ILE A 305 -22.79 46.32 -15.74
N GLU A 306 -22.86 47.65 -15.70
CA GLU A 306 -21.69 48.51 -15.55
C GLU A 306 -21.05 48.32 -14.16
N ILE A 307 -21.86 48.12 -13.13
CA ILE A 307 -21.37 47.80 -11.77
C ILE A 307 -20.62 46.47 -11.78
N ILE A 308 -21.20 45.41 -12.35
CA ILE A 308 -20.56 44.08 -12.45
C ILE A 308 -19.26 44.18 -13.24
N ARG A 309 -19.24 44.89 -14.37
CA ARG A 309 -18.03 45.15 -15.15
C ARG A 309 -16.95 45.83 -14.31
N ARG A 310 -17.29 46.87 -13.53
CA ARG A 310 -16.32 47.56 -12.65
C ARG A 310 -15.80 46.69 -11.51
N ILE A 311 -16.65 45.81 -10.97
CA ILE A 311 -16.26 44.92 -9.88
C ILE A 311 -15.31 43.84 -10.41
N ILE A 312 -15.54 43.28 -11.60
CA ILE A 312 -14.80 42.11 -12.09
C ILE A 312 -13.64 42.49 -13.01
N ILE A 313 -13.84 43.45 -13.92
CA ILE A 313 -12.85 43.91 -14.88
C ILE A 313 -12.06 45.05 -14.22
N PRO A 314 -10.74 44.92 -14.03
CA PRO A 314 -9.93 46.02 -13.54
C PRO A 314 -10.01 47.20 -14.52
N LEU A 315 -10.31 48.38 -13.98
CA LEU A 315 -10.60 49.62 -14.73
C LEU A 315 -9.42 50.19 -15.54
N ASN A 316 -8.23 49.58 -15.49
CA ASN A 316 -7.03 50.16 -16.11
C ASN A 316 -6.12 49.10 -16.77
N PRO A 317 -6.14 48.96 -18.10
CA PRO A 317 -5.21 48.09 -18.83
C PRO A 317 -3.78 48.65 -18.95
N GLN A 318 -3.52 49.88 -18.49
CA GLN A 318 -2.20 50.54 -18.55
C GLN A 318 -1.29 50.23 -17.35
N ASP A 319 -1.82 49.68 -16.25
CA ASP A 319 -1.04 49.19 -15.11
C ASP A 319 -0.53 47.74 -15.33
N SER A 320 -0.45 47.30 -16.59
CA SER A 320 -0.13 45.94 -17.06
C SER A 320 1.29 45.44 -16.75
N LYS A 321 2.01 46.07 -15.82
CA LYS A 321 3.33 45.64 -15.33
C LYS A 321 3.29 45.15 -13.89
N SER A 322 2.24 45.40 -13.11
CA SER A 322 1.93 44.57 -11.95
C SER A 322 1.14 43.37 -12.45
N SER A 323 1.49 42.17 -11.99
CA SER A 323 1.02 40.93 -12.60
C SER A 323 -0.51 40.86 -12.58
N SER A 324 -1.15 40.66 -13.74
CA SER A 324 -2.62 40.60 -13.87
C SER A 324 -3.28 39.58 -12.92
N ILE A 325 -2.53 38.56 -12.53
CA ILE A 325 -2.86 37.48 -11.60
C ILE A 325 -3.02 37.98 -10.15
N GLU A 326 -2.41 39.10 -9.75
CA GLU A 326 -2.50 39.60 -8.36
C GLU A 326 -3.85 40.24 -8.01
N ASN A 327 -4.66 40.59 -9.03
CA ASN A 327 -5.95 41.27 -8.89
C ASN A 327 -7.15 40.37 -9.19
N THR A 328 -7.06 39.07 -8.87
CA THR A 328 -8.21 38.16 -8.94
C THR A 328 -9.28 38.56 -7.90
N ARG A 329 -10.53 38.60 -8.35
CA ARG A 329 -11.67 38.98 -7.49
C ARG A 329 -12.71 37.87 -7.43
N SER A 330 -13.35 37.74 -6.28
CA SER A 330 -14.49 36.86 -6.06
C SER A 330 -15.74 37.70 -5.91
N VAL A 331 -16.77 37.42 -6.71
CA VAL A 331 -18.06 38.11 -6.63
C VAL A 331 -19.18 37.10 -6.46
N VAL A 332 -20.13 37.44 -5.59
CA VAL A 332 -21.35 36.68 -5.36
C VAL A 332 -22.52 37.57 -5.77
N ILE A 333 -23.26 37.12 -6.77
CA ILE A 333 -24.44 37.80 -7.29
C ILE A 333 -25.67 37.15 -6.69
N ILE A 334 -26.41 37.94 -5.91
CA ILE A 334 -27.60 37.50 -5.20
C ILE A 334 -28.82 38.14 -5.83
N GLY A 335 -29.90 37.38 -5.96
CA GLY A 335 -31.21 37.90 -6.37
C GLY A 335 -32.21 36.76 -6.53
N SER A 336 -33.48 37.07 -6.75
CA SER A 336 -34.53 36.05 -6.92
C SER A 336 -34.33 35.19 -8.17
N ARG A 337 -34.85 33.96 -8.15
CA ARG A 337 -34.92 33.13 -9.36
C ARG A 337 -35.69 33.90 -10.45
N GLY A 338 -35.08 34.09 -11.61
CA GLY A 338 -35.73 34.79 -12.73
C GLY A 338 -35.64 36.33 -12.71
N CYS A 339 -34.86 36.94 -11.81
CA CYS A 339 -34.55 38.39 -11.89
C CYS A 339 -33.53 38.76 -12.98
N GLY A 340 -33.12 37.81 -13.84
CA GLY A 340 -32.21 38.08 -14.96
C GLY A 340 -30.72 38.04 -14.63
N LYS A 341 -30.30 37.56 -13.46
CA LYS A 341 -28.87 37.45 -13.05
C LYS A 341 -27.97 36.91 -14.14
N SER A 342 -28.28 35.73 -14.68
CA SER A 342 -27.45 35.08 -15.69
C SER A 342 -27.40 35.85 -17.01
N THR A 343 -28.46 36.59 -17.34
CA THR A 343 -28.50 37.44 -18.53
C THR A 343 -27.63 38.68 -18.34
N ILE A 344 -27.72 39.33 -17.17
CA ILE A 344 -26.89 40.47 -16.79
C ILE A 344 -25.40 40.07 -16.79
N VAL A 345 -25.05 38.93 -16.18
CA VAL A 345 -23.67 38.43 -16.14
C VAL A 345 -23.15 38.13 -17.54
N ARG A 346 -23.95 37.44 -18.38
CA ARG A 346 -23.55 37.16 -19.77
C ARG A 346 -23.29 38.42 -20.57
N HIS A 347 -24.14 39.45 -20.43
CA HIS A 347 -23.92 40.74 -21.10
C HIS A 347 -22.76 41.53 -20.51
N ALA A 348 -22.56 41.48 -19.19
CA ALA A 348 -21.42 42.12 -18.54
C ALA A 348 -20.09 41.54 -19.02
N LEU A 349 -20.05 40.23 -19.24
CA LEU A 349 -18.89 39.49 -19.72
C LEU A 349 -18.86 39.29 -21.23
N ASP A 350 -19.80 39.90 -21.96
CA ASP A 350 -19.83 39.80 -23.40
C ASP A 350 -18.57 40.43 -24.00
N ASN A 351 -17.95 39.74 -24.95
CA ASN A 351 -16.64 40.08 -25.53
C ASN A 351 -15.43 40.03 -24.58
N VAL A 352 -15.56 39.50 -23.35
CA VAL A 352 -14.41 39.25 -22.47
C VAL A 352 -13.81 37.88 -22.82
N PRO A 353 -12.52 37.80 -23.22
CA PRO A 353 -11.90 36.52 -23.56
C PRO A 353 -11.60 35.70 -22.29
N GLY A 354 -11.66 34.37 -22.39
CA GLY A 354 -11.32 33.47 -21.27
C GLY A 354 -12.40 33.32 -20.20
N VAL A 355 -13.68 33.51 -20.55
CA VAL A 355 -14.82 33.29 -19.64
C VAL A 355 -15.31 31.85 -19.72
N VAL A 356 -15.55 31.24 -18.55
CA VAL A 356 -16.02 29.85 -18.41
C VAL A 356 -17.34 29.82 -17.66
N TYR A 357 -18.37 29.30 -18.29
CA TYR A 357 -19.67 29.10 -17.64
C TYR A 357 -19.79 27.66 -17.12
N VAL A 358 -19.86 27.52 -15.80
CA VAL A 358 -19.94 26.23 -15.11
C VAL A 358 -21.31 26.10 -14.49
N ALA A 359 -22.14 25.22 -15.07
CA ALA A 359 -23.42 24.87 -14.48
C ALA A 359 -23.22 23.76 -13.44
N VAL A 360 -23.46 24.07 -12.17
CA VAL A 360 -23.36 23.10 -11.07
C VAL A 360 -24.77 22.59 -10.79
N ARG A 361 -25.03 21.29 -11.01
CA ARG A 361 -26.35 20.68 -10.78
C ARG A 361 -26.36 19.91 -9.46
N THR A 362 -27.47 20.00 -8.73
CA THR A 362 -27.74 19.11 -7.59
C THR A 362 -28.60 17.93 -8.01
N GLY A 363 -28.30 16.76 -7.45
CA GLY A 363 -29.11 15.57 -7.60
C GLY A 363 -28.29 14.42 -8.16
N TRP A 364 -28.10 13.41 -7.32
CA TRP A 364 -27.53 12.10 -7.65
C TRP A 364 -26.01 12.11 -7.84
N SER A 365 -25.29 11.83 -6.74
CA SER A 365 -23.83 11.89 -6.59
C SER A 365 -23.30 13.33 -6.46
N HIS A 366 -22.50 13.58 -5.42
CA HIS A 366 -21.67 14.77 -5.32
C HIS A 366 -20.84 14.89 -6.60
N GLU A 367 -21.28 15.70 -7.56
CA GLU A 367 -20.46 16.01 -8.73
C GLU A 367 -19.26 16.79 -8.21
N ASP A 368 -18.04 16.24 -8.38
CA ASP A 368 -16.83 16.97 -8.03
C ASP A 368 -16.83 18.29 -8.79
N LEU A 369 -16.87 19.42 -8.08
CA LEU A 369 -16.95 20.74 -8.70
C LEU A 369 -15.77 20.99 -9.65
N THR A 370 -14.61 20.40 -9.38
CA THR A 370 -13.45 20.38 -10.29
C THR A 370 -13.75 19.66 -11.62
N LYS A 371 -14.52 18.57 -11.62
CA LYS A 371 -14.97 17.91 -12.86
C LYS A 371 -15.92 18.82 -13.65
N ALA A 372 -16.84 19.51 -12.97
CA ALA A 372 -17.75 20.46 -13.62
C ALA A 372 -16.97 21.62 -14.27
N VAL A 373 -15.95 22.15 -13.60
CA VAL A 373 -15.05 23.18 -14.16
C VAL A 373 -14.31 22.67 -15.40
N VAL A 374 -13.70 21.47 -15.34
CA VAL A 374 -12.97 20.90 -16.49
C VAL A 374 -13.91 20.58 -17.65
N ARG A 375 -15.13 20.11 -17.40
CA ARG A 375 -16.18 19.98 -18.42
C ARG A 375 -16.53 21.34 -19.04
N GLY A 376 -16.57 22.40 -18.22
CA GLY A 376 -16.77 23.78 -18.67
C GLY A 376 -15.69 24.28 -19.64
N PHE A 377 -14.50 23.68 -19.66
CA PHE A 377 -13.47 23.98 -20.67
C PHE A 377 -13.73 23.32 -22.04
N GLY A 378 -14.80 22.52 -22.16
CA GLY A 378 -15.12 21.77 -23.37
C GLY A 378 -14.22 20.56 -23.58
N VAL A 379 -13.80 19.92 -22.49
CA VAL A 379 -12.98 18.69 -22.52
C VAL A 379 -13.87 17.46 -22.36
N ASP A 380 -13.86 16.58 -23.36
CA ASP A 380 -14.69 15.37 -23.37
C ASP A 380 -14.15 14.24 -22.49
N ASN A 381 -12.82 14.12 -22.38
CA ASN A 381 -12.18 13.01 -21.68
C ASN A 381 -11.45 13.46 -20.40
N LEU A 382 -12.17 13.40 -19.27
CA LEU A 382 -11.67 13.76 -17.96
C LEU A 382 -10.52 12.87 -17.46
N GLU A 383 -10.49 11.58 -17.83
CA GLU A 383 -9.44 10.65 -17.38
C GLU A 383 -8.08 10.97 -18.01
N ALA A 384 -8.09 11.50 -19.23
CA ALA A 384 -6.90 11.93 -19.94
C ALA A 384 -6.25 13.19 -19.34
N CYS A 385 -6.98 13.98 -18.55
CA CYS A 385 -6.48 15.17 -17.88
C CYS A 385 -5.54 14.84 -16.71
N GLY A 386 -5.65 13.64 -16.13
CA GLY A 386 -4.91 13.24 -14.93
C GLY A 386 -5.48 13.92 -13.68
N ASP A 387 -4.63 14.58 -12.89
CA ASP A 387 -5.09 15.39 -11.77
C ASP A 387 -5.79 16.66 -12.29
N LEU A 388 -7.10 16.71 -12.05
CA LEU A 388 -7.99 17.78 -12.54
C LEU A 388 -7.65 19.14 -11.93
N THR A 389 -7.14 19.19 -10.70
CA THR A 389 -6.79 20.47 -10.04
C THR A 389 -5.55 21.08 -10.69
N THR A 390 -4.53 20.25 -10.92
CA THR A 390 -3.31 20.66 -11.62
C THR A 390 -3.58 20.98 -13.09
N PHE A 391 -4.43 20.20 -13.77
CA PHE A 391 -4.88 20.51 -15.13
C PHE A 391 -5.61 21.85 -15.23
N THR A 392 -6.52 22.13 -14.29
CA THR A 392 -7.26 23.41 -14.20
C THR A 392 -6.30 24.58 -14.03
N ARG A 393 -5.36 24.46 -13.09
CA ARG A 393 -4.32 25.44 -12.82
C ARG A 393 -3.46 25.76 -14.05
N GLU A 394 -2.95 24.72 -14.72
CA GLU A 394 -2.09 24.89 -15.90
C GLU A 394 -2.87 25.51 -17.07
N THR A 395 -4.11 25.07 -17.29
CA THR A 395 -4.98 25.59 -18.36
C THR A 395 -5.28 27.07 -18.17
N LEU A 396 -5.71 27.48 -16.97
CA LEU A 396 -6.03 28.89 -16.69
C LEU A 396 -4.79 29.80 -16.79
N ARG A 397 -3.61 29.32 -16.38
CA ARG A 397 -2.35 30.07 -16.54
C ARG A 397 -1.96 30.26 -18.01
N GLU A 398 -2.14 29.23 -18.83
CA GLU A 398 -1.87 29.29 -20.27
C GLU A 398 -2.90 30.18 -21.00
N VAL A 399 -4.15 30.21 -20.55
CA VAL A 399 -5.16 31.14 -21.07
C VAL A 399 -4.82 32.58 -20.68
N ALA A 400 -4.42 32.81 -19.42
CA ALA A 400 -4.00 34.12 -18.95
C ALA A 400 -2.77 34.66 -19.70
N SER A 401 -1.80 33.79 -20.00
CA SER A 401 -0.60 34.17 -20.75
C SER A 401 -0.90 34.53 -22.21
N ARG A 402 -1.90 33.89 -22.84
CA ARG A 402 -2.30 34.16 -24.23
C ARG A 402 -3.20 35.37 -24.37
N ASN A 403 -4.18 35.54 -23.48
CA ASN A 403 -5.16 36.63 -23.56
C ASN A 403 -4.66 37.92 -22.90
N GLY A 404 -3.63 37.85 -22.05
CA GLY A 404 -3.13 38.99 -21.27
C GLY A 404 -4.07 39.42 -20.13
N THR A 405 -5.24 38.79 -20.00
CA THR A 405 -6.26 39.06 -18.99
C THR A 405 -6.45 37.86 -18.07
N THR A 406 -6.93 38.09 -16.85
CA THR A 406 -7.30 37.00 -15.95
C THR A 406 -8.55 36.28 -16.44
N PRO A 407 -8.54 34.93 -16.54
CA PRO A 407 -9.73 34.18 -16.91
C PRO A 407 -10.80 34.32 -15.82
N ILE A 408 -12.06 34.18 -16.23
CA ILE A 408 -13.23 34.35 -15.36
C ILE A 408 -14.03 33.05 -15.31
N ILE A 409 -14.34 32.55 -14.13
CA ILE A 409 -15.21 31.38 -13.95
C ILE A 409 -16.55 31.83 -13.36
N VAL A 410 -17.64 31.54 -14.06
CA VAL A 410 -19.01 31.83 -13.66
C VAL A 410 -19.69 30.54 -13.21
N TYR A 411 -19.97 30.42 -11.92
CA TYR A 411 -20.73 29.34 -11.33
C TYR A 411 -22.22 29.66 -11.36
N SER A 412 -22.97 28.93 -12.17
CA SER A 412 -24.44 28.99 -12.18
C SER A 412 -24.98 27.79 -11.43
N LEU A 413 -25.53 28.03 -10.25
CA LEU A 413 -26.01 26.99 -9.34
C LEU A 413 -27.44 26.56 -9.72
N ARG A 414 -27.57 25.41 -10.37
CA ARG A 414 -28.86 24.76 -10.66
C ARG A 414 -29.20 23.82 -9.52
N ILE A 415 -29.68 24.45 -8.46
CA ILE A 415 -29.99 23.85 -7.18
C ILE A 415 -31.47 23.40 -7.18
N GLY A 416 -31.71 22.13 -6.83
CA GLY A 416 -33.00 21.45 -6.74
C GLY A 416 -33.78 21.87 -5.50
N ASP A 417 -34.83 21.13 -5.16
CA ASP A 417 -35.80 21.59 -4.15
C ASP A 417 -35.42 21.21 -2.70
N ASN A 418 -34.40 20.37 -2.50
CA ASN A 418 -34.00 19.88 -1.18
C ASN A 418 -33.09 20.88 -0.43
N PHE A 419 -33.68 21.60 0.53
CA PHE A 419 -33.05 22.73 1.23
C PHE A 419 -31.70 22.42 1.91
N ASP A 420 -31.55 21.28 2.57
CA ASP A 420 -30.31 20.96 3.32
C ASP A 420 -29.13 20.61 2.41
N GLU A 421 -29.37 19.84 1.35
CA GLU A 421 -28.36 19.55 0.32
C GLU A 421 -27.90 20.85 -0.38
N ASN A 422 -28.85 21.75 -0.61
CA ASN A 422 -28.61 23.04 -1.24
C ASN A 422 -27.69 23.93 -0.41
N ARG A 423 -27.88 23.93 0.92
CA ARG A 423 -27.04 24.71 1.86
C ARG A 423 -25.59 24.25 1.86
N HIS A 424 -25.37 22.93 1.89
CA HIS A 424 -24.02 22.37 1.84
C HIS A 424 -23.33 22.72 0.50
N LEU A 425 -24.04 22.61 -0.62
CA LEU A 425 -23.48 22.91 -1.94
C LEU A 425 -23.04 24.37 -2.07
N VAL A 426 -23.88 25.32 -1.65
CA VAL A 426 -23.54 26.76 -1.69
C VAL A 426 -22.23 27.01 -0.93
N ASN A 427 -22.07 26.44 0.26
CA ASN A 427 -20.84 26.58 1.04
C ASN A 427 -19.62 25.95 0.35
N VAL A 428 -19.77 24.77 -0.26
CA VAL A 428 -18.67 24.12 -1.01
C VAL A 428 -18.24 24.97 -2.20
N VAL A 429 -19.20 25.51 -2.96
CA VAL A 429 -18.91 26.35 -4.12
C VAL A 429 -18.21 27.64 -3.69
N LEU A 430 -18.71 28.31 -2.64
CA LEU A 430 -18.10 29.53 -2.12
C LEU A 430 -16.69 29.30 -1.55
N ASN A 431 -16.46 28.16 -0.89
CA ASN A 431 -15.13 27.77 -0.43
C ASN A 431 -14.17 27.52 -1.61
N GLN A 432 -14.60 26.79 -2.63
CA GLN A 432 -13.78 26.55 -3.82
C GLN A 432 -13.53 27.84 -4.60
N GLN A 433 -14.54 28.71 -4.68
CA GLN A 433 -14.45 30.04 -5.26
C GLN A 433 -13.32 30.83 -4.58
N ARG A 434 -13.35 30.89 -3.24
CA ARG A 434 -12.31 31.53 -2.43
C ARG A 434 -10.94 30.93 -2.67
N HIS A 435 -10.85 29.61 -2.72
CA HIS A 435 -9.58 28.92 -2.96
C HIS A 435 -8.98 29.28 -4.32
N ILE A 436 -9.78 29.31 -5.38
CA ILE A 436 -9.31 29.61 -6.75
C ILE A 436 -8.92 31.09 -6.90
N SER A 437 -9.72 32.01 -6.35
CA SER A 437 -9.50 33.45 -6.55
C SER A 437 -8.55 34.08 -5.52
N HIS A 438 -8.59 33.70 -4.25
CA HIS A 438 -7.77 34.32 -3.20
C HIS A 438 -6.49 33.55 -2.90
N ASP A 439 -6.59 32.24 -2.65
CA ASP A 439 -5.42 31.44 -2.23
C ASP A 439 -4.50 31.18 -3.43
N LEU A 440 -5.10 30.73 -4.52
CA LEU A 440 -4.40 30.31 -5.72
C LEU A 440 -4.19 31.44 -6.74
N LYS A 441 -5.01 32.49 -6.66
CA LYS A 441 -5.03 33.65 -7.57
C LYS A 441 -5.04 33.26 -9.05
N MET A 442 -5.81 32.24 -9.44
CA MET A 442 -5.76 31.70 -10.82
C MET A 442 -6.77 32.31 -11.76
N ALA A 443 -7.94 32.69 -11.23
CA ALA A 443 -9.05 33.23 -12.00
C ALA A 443 -9.90 34.15 -11.12
N SER A 444 -10.53 35.13 -11.75
CA SER A 444 -11.66 35.84 -11.13
C SER A 444 -12.89 34.95 -11.18
N THR A 445 -13.76 35.06 -10.18
CA THR A 445 -14.88 34.12 -10.03
C THR A 445 -16.18 34.85 -9.73
N ILE A 446 -17.27 34.35 -10.30
CA ILE A 446 -18.62 34.86 -10.10
C ILE A 446 -19.51 33.68 -9.71
N SER A 447 -20.29 33.79 -8.65
CA SER A 447 -21.33 32.82 -8.33
C SER A 447 -22.72 33.47 -8.38
N GLU A 448 -23.63 32.82 -9.10
CA GLU A 448 -25.04 33.20 -9.15
C GLU A 448 -25.81 32.42 -8.08
N ILE A 449 -26.34 33.12 -7.09
CA ILE A 449 -27.04 32.52 -5.94
C ILE A 449 -28.46 33.11 -5.84
N ASP A 450 -29.41 32.25 -5.49
CA ASP A 450 -30.76 32.70 -5.15
C ASP A 450 -30.77 33.28 -3.72
N HIS A 451 -31.36 34.45 -3.55
CA HIS A 451 -31.46 35.12 -2.25
C HIS A 451 -32.13 34.29 -1.16
N THR A 452 -33.10 33.44 -1.52
CA THR A 452 -33.78 32.51 -0.58
C THR A 452 -32.85 31.45 -0.01
N ARG A 453 -31.69 31.25 -0.63
CA ARG A 453 -30.72 30.19 -0.34
C ARG A 453 -29.43 30.75 0.29
N VAL A 454 -29.39 32.05 0.54
CA VAL A 454 -28.26 32.72 1.20
C VAL A 454 -28.36 32.48 2.71
N HIS A 455 -28.00 31.26 3.13
CA HIS A 455 -27.85 30.87 4.53
C HIS A 455 -26.38 30.79 4.90
N VAL A 456 -25.69 31.92 4.87
CA VAL A 456 -24.23 31.88 4.91
C VAL A 456 -23.69 32.42 6.22
N TYR A 457 -22.73 31.64 6.72
CA TYR A 457 -21.87 32.00 7.83
C TYR A 457 -21.18 33.34 7.52
N PRO A 458 -21.30 34.35 8.40
CA PRO A 458 -20.73 35.68 8.19
C PRO A 458 -19.24 35.70 7.82
N GLY A 459 -18.47 34.67 8.19
CA GLY A 459 -17.04 34.57 7.92
C GLY A 459 -16.66 34.26 6.46
N LEU A 460 -17.56 33.75 5.62
CA LEU A 460 -17.23 33.39 4.22
C LEU A 460 -17.21 34.62 3.29
N TYR A 461 -18.02 35.63 3.57
CA TYR A 461 -18.19 36.79 2.68
C TYR A 461 -17.21 37.93 2.90
N HIS A 462 -16.42 37.92 3.97
CA HIS A 462 -15.55 39.05 4.29
C HIS A 462 -14.57 39.39 3.14
N ASP A 463 -14.17 38.39 2.35
CA ASP A 463 -13.23 38.56 1.24
C ASP A 463 -13.90 38.60 -0.14
N MET A 464 -15.24 38.42 -0.21
CA MET A 464 -15.99 38.35 -1.46
C MET A 464 -16.83 39.59 -1.70
N GLY A 465 -16.84 40.10 -2.94
CA GLY A 465 -17.72 41.18 -3.35
C GLY A 465 -19.16 40.69 -3.45
N LEU A 466 -20.07 41.31 -2.70
CA LEU A 466 -21.49 40.99 -2.77
C LEU A 466 -22.20 42.01 -3.67
N HIS A 467 -22.96 41.53 -4.64
CA HIS A 467 -23.81 42.39 -5.47
C HIS A 467 -25.24 41.85 -5.51
N TRP A 468 -26.19 42.72 -5.19
CA TRP A 468 -27.61 42.39 -5.19
C TRP A 468 -28.27 42.85 -6.48
N VAL A 469 -28.78 41.91 -7.26
CA VAL A 469 -29.59 42.17 -8.45
C VAL A 469 -31.04 42.31 -8.01
N ARG A 470 -31.61 43.46 -8.30
CA ARG A 470 -33.02 43.75 -8.00
C ARG A 470 -33.93 43.01 -8.97
N ASP A 471 -35.13 42.71 -8.49
CA ASP A 471 -36.17 42.21 -9.36
C ASP A 471 -36.57 43.27 -10.39
N PHE A 472 -37.09 42.80 -11.52
CA PHE A 472 -37.52 43.68 -12.60
C PHE A 472 -38.59 44.65 -12.10
N SER A 473 -38.42 45.94 -12.37
CA SER A 473 -39.48 46.91 -12.17
C SER A 473 -40.62 46.65 -13.16
N THR A 474 -41.81 47.19 -12.88
CA THR A 474 -42.94 47.13 -13.81
C THR A 474 -42.57 47.75 -15.15
N ALA A 475 -41.81 48.84 -15.16
CA ALA A 475 -41.28 49.47 -16.38
C ALA A 475 -40.36 48.54 -17.16
N ASN A 476 -39.42 47.87 -16.50
CA ASN A 476 -38.50 46.92 -17.14
C ASN A 476 -39.24 45.69 -17.70
N ALA A 477 -40.26 45.20 -16.99
CA ALA A 477 -41.10 44.10 -17.45
C ALA A 477 -41.96 44.49 -18.66
N LYS A 478 -42.54 45.70 -18.70
CA LYS A 478 -43.25 46.22 -19.87
C LYS A 478 -42.34 46.32 -21.08
N LEU A 479 -41.11 46.83 -20.90
CA LEU A 479 -40.10 46.87 -21.96
C LEU A 479 -39.75 45.47 -22.45
N PHE A 480 -39.59 44.49 -21.55
CA PHE A 480 -39.29 43.10 -21.91
C PHE A 480 -40.38 42.45 -22.79
N LEU A 481 -41.65 42.74 -22.51
CA LEU A 481 -42.80 42.25 -23.28
C LEU A 481 -43.17 43.13 -24.48
N GLN A 482 -42.50 44.27 -24.64
CA GLN A 482 -42.80 45.23 -25.70
C GLN A 482 -42.60 44.60 -27.07
N GLY A 483 -43.66 44.65 -27.89
CA GLY A 483 -43.67 44.05 -29.23
C GLY A 483 -43.80 42.52 -29.26
N ARG A 484 -43.94 41.86 -28.10
CA ARG A 484 -44.36 40.45 -27.98
C ARG A 484 -45.86 40.33 -27.71
N LEU A 485 -46.42 41.26 -26.95
CA LEU A 485 -47.85 41.31 -26.58
C LEU A 485 -48.39 42.73 -26.75
N SER A 486 -49.72 42.87 -26.84
CA SER A 486 -50.40 44.17 -26.77
C SER A 486 -50.21 44.83 -25.40
N GLU A 487 -50.26 46.15 -25.32
CA GLU A 487 -50.06 46.92 -24.08
C GLU A 487 -51.08 46.55 -22.98
N THR A 488 -52.35 46.37 -23.34
CA THR A 488 -53.42 45.94 -22.42
C THR A 488 -53.15 44.55 -21.82
N ALA A 489 -52.81 43.58 -22.66
CA ALA A 489 -52.43 42.23 -22.23
C ALA A 489 -51.16 42.24 -21.35
N THR A 490 -50.20 43.11 -21.66
CA THR A 490 -48.96 43.25 -20.89
C THR A 490 -49.24 43.74 -19.46
N ASP A 491 -50.08 44.76 -19.32
CA ASP A 491 -50.47 45.31 -18.02
C ASP A 491 -51.30 44.31 -17.21
N TYR A 492 -52.18 43.57 -17.88
CA TYR A 492 -52.96 42.49 -17.27
C TYR A 492 -52.07 41.33 -16.79
N ILE A 493 -51.04 40.96 -17.55
CA ILE A 493 -50.07 39.94 -17.13
C ILE A 493 -49.22 40.41 -15.96
N ILE A 494 -48.63 41.60 -16.03
CA ILE A 494 -47.73 42.09 -14.96
C ILE A 494 -48.48 42.30 -13.64
N SER A 495 -49.73 42.77 -13.70
CA SER A 495 -50.55 42.94 -12.50
C SER A 495 -50.84 41.62 -11.78
N ASN A 496 -51.13 40.53 -12.52
CA ASN A 496 -51.50 39.24 -11.93
C ASN A 496 -50.30 38.30 -11.67
N LEU A 497 -49.35 38.21 -12.61
CA LEU A 497 -48.21 37.27 -12.58
C LEU A 497 -46.94 37.87 -11.97
N GLY A 498 -46.86 39.20 -11.87
CA GLY A 498 -45.70 39.92 -11.36
C GLY A 498 -44.67 40.24 -12.44
N THR A 499 -43.46 40.60 -12.01
CA THR A 499 -42.39 41.11 -12.88
C THR A 499 -41.26 40.11 -13.12
N ASN A 500 -41.38 38.89 -12.61
CA ASN A 500 -40.35 37.86 -12.74
C ASN A 500 -40.15 37.44 -14.20
N VAL A 501 -38.95 37.68 -14.76
CA VAL A 501 -38.67 37.42 -16.19
C VAL A 501 -38.83 35.95 -16.54
N GLY A 502 -38.44 35.04 -15.64
CA GLY A 502 -38.61 33.61 -15.86
C GLY A 502 -40.07 33.21 -16.00
N THR A 503 -40.93 33.74 -15.12
CA THR A 503 -42.37 33.52 -15.18
C THR A 503 -43.00 34.18 -16.41
N LEU A 504 -42.56 35.38 -16.80
CA LEU A 504 -43.06 36.09 -17.97
C LEU A 504 -42.69 35.37 -19.28
N ASP A 505 -41.46 34.89 -19.41
CA ASP A 505 -40.98 34.18 -20.61
C ASP A 505 -41.63 32.80 -20.75
N GLN A 506 -41.82 32.09 -19.62
CA GLN A 506 -42.59 30.85 -19.59
C GLN A 506 -44.06 31.11 -19.98
N THR A 507 -44.69 32.13 -19.40
CA THR A 507 -46.08 32.49 -19.72
C THR A 507 -46.24 32.81 -21.21
N PHE A 508 -45.32 33.60 -21.76
CA PHE A 508 -45.35 33.93 -23.18
C PHE A 508 -45.17 32.69 -24.07
N SER A 509 -44.25 31.80 -23.70
CA SER A 509 -44.05 30.53 -24.40
C SER A 509 -45.30 29.67 -24.35
N ASP A 510 -45.89 29.47 -23.17
CA ASP A 510 -47.08 28.64 -22.98
C ASP A 510 -48.29 29.21 -23.76
N MET A 511 -48.47 30.54 -23.76
CA MET A 511 -49.50 31.20 -24.57
C MET A 511 -49.28 31.01 -26.07
N LEU A 512 -48.04 31.08 -26.56
CA LEU A 512 -47.72 30.82 -27.97
C LEU A 512 -47.98 29.36 -28.36
N TRP A 513 -47.63 28.41 -27.48
CA TRP A 513 -47.85 26.98 -27.73
C TRP A 513 -49.32 26.59 -27.73
N THR A 514 -50.13 27.26 -26.90
CA THR A 514 -51.56 26.96 -26.73
C THR A 514 -52.48 27.84 -27.58
N ASP A 515 -51.95 28.87 -28.24
CA ASP A 515 -52.70 29.90 -29.00
C ASP A 515 -53.81 30.55 -28.15
N GLU A 516 -53.52 30.80 -26.88
CA GLU A 516 -54.46 31.35 -25.91
C GLU A 516 -54.27 32.86 -25.68
N ASN A 517 -55.39 33.58 -25.51
CA ASN A 517 -55.37 34.97 -25.06
C ASN A 517 -54.92 35.07 -23.59
N ALA A 518 -54.29 36.20 -23.22
CA ALA A 518 -53.76 36.45 -21.88
C ALA A 518 -54.82 36.29 -20.78
N GLU A 519 -56.05 36.73 -21.04
CA GLU A 519 -57.17 36.63 -20.10
C GLU A 519 -57.55 35.18 -19.79
N ILE A 520 -57.64 34.35 -20.83
CA ILE A 520 -57.99 32.93 -20.72
C ILE A 520 -56.89 32.18 -19.98
N TYR A 521 -55.63 32.42 -20.37
CA TYR A 521 -54.47 31.81 -19.74
C TYR A 521 -54.41 32.11 -18.24
N ILE A 522 -54.57 33.38 -17.86
CA ILE A 522 -54.54 33.81 -16.46
C ILE A 522 -55.74 33.26 -15.69
N ALA A 523 -56.94 33.26 -16.27
CA ALA A 523 -58.13 32.66 -15.64
C ALA A 523 -57.90 31.17 -15.33
N ARG A 524 -57.34 30.42 -16.28
CA ARG A 524 -56.96 29.01 -16.06
C ARG A 524 -55.93 28.89 -14.93
N LYS A 525 -54.87 29.72 -14.93
CA LYS A 525 -53.85 29.70 -13.87
C LYS A 525 -54.40 30.05 -12.50
N PHE A 526 -55.40 30.93 -12.43
CA PHE A 526 -56.10 31.22 -11.17
C PHE A 526 -56.90 30.00 -10.68
N ILE A 527 -57.62 29.30 -11.55
CA ILE A 527 -58.34 28.08 -11.17
C ILE A 527 -57.36 27.01 -10.68
N GLU A 528 -56.26 26.79 -11.39
CA GLU A 528 -55.19 25.87 -10.97
C GLU A 528 -54.62 26.26 -9.60
N ALA A 529 -54.37 27.56 -9.37
CA ALA A 529 -53.86 28.08 -8.11
C ALA A 529 -54.87 27.93 -6.95
N GLU A 530 -56.15 28.24 -7.16
CA GLU A 530 -57.21 28.06 -6.16
C GLU A 530 -57.35 26.57 -5.80
N MET A 531 -57.39 25.68 -6.80
CA MET A 531 -57.42 24.22 -6.57
C MET A 531 -56.18 23.71 -5.82
N PHE A 532 -55.02 24.28 -6.12
CA PHE A 532 -53.75 23.93 -5.48
C PHE A 532 -53.74 24.32 -3.99
N LEU A 533 -54.18 25.54 -3.67
CA LEU A 533 -54.32 26.02 -2.29
C LEU A 533 -55.33 25.16 -1.52
N ASP A 534 -56.50 24.89 -2.10
CA ASP A 534 -57.53 24.04 -1.48
C ASP A 534 -57.04 22.63 -1.17
N ALA A 535 -56.30 22.01 -2.10
CA ALA A 535 -55.73 20.69 -1.91
C ALA A 535 -54.73 20.66 -0.74
N HIS A 536 -53.97 21.74 -0.55
CA HIS A 536 -52.97 21.84 0.49
C HIS A 536 -53.55 22.21 1.85
N GLU A 537 -54.55 23.07 1.92
CA GLU A 537 -55.31 23.34 3.15
C GLU A 537 -56.04 22.09 3.67
N ARG A 538 -56.59 21.26 2.77
CA ARG A 538 -57.20 19.98 3.17
C ARG A 538 -56.19 19.02 3.81
N ARG A 539 -54.94 19.08 3.33
CA ARG A 539 -53.84 18.26 3.85
C ARG A 539 -53.26 18.83 5.15
N PHE A 540 -53.20 20.16 5.26
CA PHE A 540 -52.64 20.89 6.40
C PHE A 540 -53.59 22.03 6.81
N PRO A 541 -54.58 21.75 7.68
CA PRO A 541 -55.58 22.75 8.09
C PRO A 541 -54.98 23.99 8.78
N GLU A 542 -53.81 23.84 9.39
CA GLU A 542 -53.04 24.89 10.08
C GLU A 542 -52.55 25.99 9.12
N LEU A 543 -52.45 25.71 7.81
CA LEU A 543 -52.03 26.70 6.81
C LEU A 543 -53.09 27.77 6.53
N ARG A 544 -54.37 27.52 6.86
CA ARG A 544 -55.48 28.39 6.47
C ARG A 544 -55.36 29.79 7.06
N SER A 545 -55.10 29.90 8.36
CA SER A 545 -54.91 31.21 9.01
C SER A 545 -53.70 31.95 8.45
N MET A 546 -52.63 31.22 8.11
CA MET A 546 -51.43 31.80 7.51
C MET A 546 -51.73 32.35 6.11
N ILE A 547 -52.43 31.58 5.27
CA ILE A 547 -52.85 32.00 3.92
C ILE A 547 -53.71 33.25 4.00
N ASP A 548 -54.70 33.29 4.89
CA ASP A 548 -55.60 34.43 5.06
C ASP A 548 -54.84 35.68 5.53
N ASP A 549 -53.94 35.55 6.51
CA ASP A 549 -53.09 36.65 6.99
C ASP A 549 -52.16 37.16 5.89
N MET A 550 -51.52 36.27 5.12
CA MET A 550 -50.63 36.67 4.04
C MET A 550 -51.38 37.25 2.84
N ALA A 551 -52.60 36.81 2.57
CA ALA A 551 -53.45 37.39 1.52
C ALA A 551 -53.78 38.86 1.79
N ASN A 552 -53.89 39.23 3.07
CA ASN A 552 -54.08 40.62 3.52
C ASN A 552 -52.78 41.44 3.55
N SER A 553 -51.61 40.80 3.46
CA SER A 553 -50.32 41.47 3.40
C SER A 553 -49.89 41.75 1.94
N ASP A 554 -49.06 42.77 1.75
CA ASP A 554 -48.47 43.05 0.44
C ASP A 554 -47.54 41.91 0.01
N TYR A 555 -47.68 41.45 -1.25
CA TYR A 555 -46.93 40.31 -1.79
C TYR A 555 -45.41 40.39 -1.61
N LEU A 556 -44.83 41.60 -1.61
CA LEU A 556 -43.37 41.81 -1.49
C LEU A 556 -42.88 41.94 -0.04
N GLU A 557 -43.74 42.40 0.86
CA GLU A 557 -43.40 42.61 2.27
C GLU A 557 -43.64 41.34 3.09
N GLY A 558 -44.71 40.62 2.76
CA GLY A 558 -45.08 39.37 3.41
C GLY A 558 -45.34 39.52 4.89
N VAL A 559 -45.21 38.42 5.62
CA VAL A 559 -45.48 38.35 7.06
C VAL A 559 -44.19 38.05 7.83
N PRO A 560 -43.89 38.71 8.97
CA PRO A 560 -42.65 38.48 9.73
C PRO A 560 -42.48 37.02 10.19
N LEU A 561 -41.27 36.50 10.07
CA LEU A 561 -40.87 35.12 10.45
C LEU A 561 -41.26 34.72 11.89
N GLN A 562 -41.35 35.69 12.80
CA GLN A 562 -41.62 35.48 14.23
C GLN A 562 -43.07 35.04 14.51
N GLN A 563 -44.00 35.25 13.58
CA GLN A 563 -45.41 34.93 13.78
C GLN A 563 -45.71 33.44 13.61
N TYR A 564 -44.90 32.71 12.82
CA TYR A 564 -45.14 31.30 12.47
C TYR A 564 -43.87 30.41 12.58
N PRO A 565 -43.15 30.37 13.71
CA PRO A 565 -41.85 29.69 13.82
C PRO A 565 -41.94 28.15 13.73
N HIS A 566 -43.03 27.55 14.22
CA HIS A 566 -43.23 26.10 14.31
C HIS A 566 -43.49 25.42 12.95
N LEU A 567 -43.98 26.18 11.98
CA LEU A 567 -44.30 25.72 10.63
C LEU A 567 -43.07 25.77 9.70
N ILE A 568 -42.07 26.59 10.03
CA ILE A 568 -40.86 26.77 9.21
C ILE A 568 -39.81 25.68 9.52
N ASP A 569 -39.73 25.24 10.78
CA ASP A 569 -38.80 24.18 11.21
C ASP A 569 -39.34 22.76 11.00
N GLY A 570 -40.64 22.61 10.68
CA GLY A 570 -41.36 21.33 10.61
C GLY A 570 -41.22 20.54 9.31
N GLY A 571 -40.42 20.99 8.33
CA GLY A 571 -40.07 20.24 7.11
C GLY A 571 -41.21 19.95 6.11
N GLU A 572 -42.47 20.15 6.49
CA GLU A 572 -43.64 19.78 5.67
C GLU A 572 -44.48 20.96 5.17
N VAL A 573 -44.22 22.20 5.60
CA VAL A 573 -44.80 23.35 4.89
C VAL A 573 -44.16 23.37 3.51
N PRO A 574 -44.95 23.18 2.45
CA PRO A 574 -44.36 22.94 1.16
C PRO A 574 -43.74 24.25 0.71
N ASN A 575 -42.41 24.23 0.52
CA ASN A 575 -41.62 25.20 -0.26
C ASN A 575 -42.25 25.54 -1.63
N VAL A 576 -43.30 24.80 -2.02
CA VAL A 576 -44.13 25.00 -3.18
C VAL A 576 -45.09 26.20 -3.02
N ILE A 577 -45.66 26.43 -1.82
CA ILE A 577 -46.59 27.56 -1.58
C ILE A 577 -45.85 28.80 -1.08
N PHE A 578 -44.94 28.63 -0.11
CA PHE A 578 -44.26 29.73 0.57
C PHE A 578 -42.76 29.63 0.42
N HIS A 579 -42.10 30.79 0.43
CA HIS A 579 -40.66 30.89 0.57
C HIS A 579 -40.31 31.87 1.68
N VAL A 580 -39.19 31.60 2.34
CA VAL A 580 -38.68 32.47 3.40
C VAL A 580 -37.64 33.42 2.83
N ASN A 581 -37.90 34.71 2.95
CA ASN A 581 -36.92 35.75 2.67
C ASN A 581 -36.15 36.09 3.94
N TRP A 582 -34.98 35.48 4.07
CA TRP A 582 -34.10 35.65 5.24
C TRP A 582 -33.50 37.03 5.38
N VAL A 583 -33.44 37.81 4.30
CA VAL A 583 -32.93 39.18 4.31
C VAL A 583 -33.94 40.11 4.99
N ASN A 584 -35.20 40.01 4.58
CA ASN A 584 -36.28 40.82 5.16
C ASN A 584 -36.88 40.19 6.42
N ARG A 585 -36.45 38.97 6.78
CA ARG A 585 -37.02 38.15 7.85
C ARG A 585 -38.54 38.00 7.73
N ALA A 586 -39.01 37.72 6.51
CA ALA A 586 -40.42 37.57 6.20
C ALA A 586 -40.70 36.27 5.42
N VAL A 587 -41.94 35.78 5.53
CA VAL A 587 -42.51 34.68 4.74
C VAL A 587 -43.34 35.28 3.61
N LEU A 588 -43.12 34.79 2.40
CA LEU A 588 -43.71 35.29 1.17
C LEU A 588 -44.34 34.15 0.38
N PHE A 589 -45.36 34.44 -0.43
CA PHE A 589 -45.86 33.49 -1.42
C PHE A 589 -44.78 33.22 -2.48
N ASN A 590 -44.66 31.96 -2.91
CA ASN A 590 -43.68 31.54 -3.91
C ASN A 590 -43.93 32.15 -5.30
N ASN A 591 -45.19 32.48 -5.59
CA ASN A 591 -45.60 33.14 -6.83
C ASN A 591 -46.75 34.12 -6.55
N LYS A 592 -46.77 35.24 -7.26
CA LYS A 592 -47.80 36.27 -7.16
C LYS A 592 -49.20 35.75 -7.52
N ILE A 593 -49.31 34.77 -8.42
CA ILE A 593 -50.60 34.14 -8.75
C ILE A 593 -51.23 33.52 -7.50
N LEU A 594 -50.45 32.83 -6.66
CA LEU A 594 -50.95 32.18 -5.45
C LEU A 594 -51.45 33.22 -4.44
N HIS A 595 -50.70 34.31 -4.27
CA HIS A 595 -51.11 35.44 -3.44
C HIS A 595 -52.42 36.07 -3.95
N GLN A 596 -52.49 36.38 -5.24
CA GLN A 596 -53.69 36.96 -5.87
C GLN A 596 -54.89 36.01 -5.84
N ALA A 597 -54.67 34.69 -5.95
CA ALA A 597 -55.71 33.68 -5.82
C ALA A 597 -56.26 33.64 -4.39
N ALA A 598 -55.37 33.66 -3.38
CA ALA A 598 -55.76 33.73 -1.97
C ALA A 598 -56.53 35.03 -1.66
N GLU A 599 -56.05 36.18 -2.14
CA GLU A 599 -56.71 37.48 -2.00
C GLU A 599 -58.13 37.49 -2.64
N ARG A 600 -58.26 36.93 -3.85
CA ARG A 600 -59.57 36.78 -4.52
C ARG A 600 -60.51 35.87 -3.74
N ARG A 601 -60.00 34.77 -3.18
CA ARG A 601 -60.78 33.84 -2.35
C ARG A 601 -61.27 34.52 -1.07
N LEU A 602 -60.40 35.26 -0.39
CA LEU A 602 -60.75 36.01 0.81
C LEU A 602 -61.82 37.07 0.51
N ARG A 603 -61.68 37.82 -0.59
CA ARG A 603 -62.71 38.77 -1.05
C ARG A 603 -64.04 38.12 -1.44
N LYS A 604 -64.02 36.93 -2.06
CA LYS A 604 -65.26 36.15 -2.37
C LYS A 604 -65.99 35.71 -1.09
N LEU A 605 -65.26 35.51 0.02
CA LEU A 605 -65.83 35.17 1.33
C LEU A 605 -66.36 36.41 2.07
N GLU A 606 -65.77 37.58 1.84
CA GLU A 606 -66.19 38.86 2.44
C GLU A 606 -67.33 39.56 1.67
N ALA A 607 -67.48 39.28 0.37
CA ALA A 607 -68.61 39.77 -0.42
C ALA A 607 -69.89 39.04 0.02
N PRO A 608 -70.90 39.72 0.58
CA PRO A 608 -72.20 39.08 0.79
C PRO A 608 -72.73 38.67 -0.57
N VAL A 609 -73.18 37.42 -0.68
CA VAL A 609 -73.93 36.92 -1.82
C VAL A 609 -75.16 37.82 -1.99
N LEU A 610 -75.06 38.82 -2.87
CA LEU A 610 -76.22 39.42 -3.49
C LEU A 610 -76.74 38.36 -4.45
N GLU A 611 -77.77 37.64 -4.01
CA GLU A 611 -78.61 36.82 -4.87
C GLU A 611 -79.16 37.70 -5.99
N GLU A 612 -78.48 37.74 -7.13
CA GLU A 612 -79.10 38.20 -8.38
C GLU A 612 -79.99 37.07 -8.93
N PRO A 613 -81.26 37.35 -9.25
CA PRO A 613 -82.18 36.34 -9.74
C PRO A 613 -81.79 35.93 -11.15
N ILE A 614 -81.69 34.61 -11.36
CA ILE A 614 -81.49 33.97 -12.66
C ILE A 614 -82.61 34.43 -13.61
N PRO A 615 -82.31 35.04 -14.77
CA PRO A 615 -83.31 35.26 -15.81
C PRO A 615 -83.62 33.92 -16.49
N GLN A 616 -84.92 33.61 -16.60
CA GLN A 616 -85.48 32.38 -17.18
C GLN A 616 -85.18 32.23 -18.67
#